data_AF-A0A371GBC7-F1
#
_entry.id   AF-A0A371GBC7-F1
#
_cell.length_a   1.000
_cell.length_b   1.000
_cell.length_c   1.000
_cell.angle_alpha   90.00
_cell.angle_beta   90.00
_cell.angle_gamma   90.00
#
_symmetry.space_group_name_H-M   'P 1'
#
loop_
_entity.id
_entity.type
_entity.pdbx_description
1 polymer ?
#
loop_
_entity_poly.entity_id
_entity_poly.type
_entity_poly.pdbx_seq_one_letter_code
_entity_poly.pdbx_strand_id
1 'polypeptide(L)'
;MSSFGISGLAHFFGVLAFILLLVWLLHYRGGVDYDSDDGSRVFNVHPLLMYSGFIFLAGEAMMSFQTVPSERKVRKLVHMGLHLIAIILGIVGLSAVFKFHDMGNYADVYSLHSWIGIGTFCLFGLQWVFGFVMFMLQGGSERTRAKVLPWHKVVGRVLLFMAVCAAETGLVEKTSFLQLKPHQRESQLVNFTGLAILLFGIFVNLSVGFP
;
A
#
# COMPACT_ATOMS: atom_id res chain seq x y z
N MET A 1 -20.27 -13.53 -9.94
CA MET A 1 -19.17 -12.94 -10.73
C MET A 1 -18.04 -13.94 -10.77
N SER A 2 -17.40 -14.18 -11.92
CA SER A 2 -16.21 -15.04 -11.97
C SER A 2 -15.04 -14.37 -11.22
N SER A 3 -14.07 -15.16 -10.74
CA SER A 3 -12.85 -14.65 -10.09
C SER A 3 -12.16 -13.56 -10.95
N PHE A 4 -12.14 -13.76 -12.28
CA PHE A 4 -11.67 -12.75 -13.25
C PHE A 4 -12.42 -11.42 -13.22
N GLY A 5 -13.74 -11.43 -13.06
CA GLY A 5 -14.53 -10.20 -12.95
C GLY A 5 -14.23 -9.41 -11.67
N ILE A 6 -13.90 -10.11 -10.58
CA ILE A 6 -13.54 -9.49 -9.30
C ILE A 6 -12.14 -8.86 -9.38
N SER A 7 -11.16 -9.57 -9.94
CA SER A 7 -9.82 -9.00 -10.18
C SER A 7 -9.88 -7.79 -11.13
N GLY A 8 -10.74 -7.83 -12.15
CA GLY A 8 -10.97 -6.68 -13.03
C GLY A 8 -11.42 -5.42 -12.30
N LEU A 9 -12.33 -5.56 -11.32
CA LEU A 9 -12.74 -4.44 -10.46
C LEU A 9 -11.61 -3.96 -9.55
N ALA A 10 -10.81 -4.87 -8.99
CA ALA A 10 -9.63 -4.49 -8.24
C ALA A 10 -8.68 -3.63 -9.10
N HIS A 11 -8.30 -4.09 -10.29
CA HIS A 11 -7.43 -3.32 -11.18
C HIS A 11 -8.03 -1.95 -11.52
N PHE A 12 -9.34 -1.88 -11.80
CA PHE A 12 -10.02 -0.61 -12.07
C PHE A 12 -9.88 0.38 -10.90
N PHE A 13 -10.23 -0.03 -9.67
CA PHE A 13 -10.15 0.86 -8.51
C PHE A 13 -8.70 1.22 -8.14
N GLY A 14 -7.75 0.29 -8.31
CA GLY A 14 -6.32 0.57 -8.11
C GLY A 14 -5.77 1.58 -9.12
N VAL A 15 -6.12 1.47 -10.39
CA VAL A 15 -5.71 2.47 -11.39
C VAL A 15 -6.41 3.81 -11.15
N LEU A 16 -7.71 3.80 -10.82
CA LEU A 16 -8.46 5.02 -10.50
C LEU A 16 -7.86 5.77 -9.31
N ALA A 17 -7.60 5.08 -8.19
CA ALA A 17 -6.97 5.67 -7.01
C ALA A 17 -5.59 6.26 -7.36
N PHE A 18 -4.82 5.60 -8.22
CA PHE A 18 -3.51 6.11 -8.62
C PHE A 18 -3.60 7.40 -9.45
N ILE A 19 -4.54 7.45 -10.40
CA ILE A 19 -4.80 8.65 -11.21
C ILE A 19 -5.25 9.81 -10.31
N LEU A 20 -6.20 9.57 -9.41
CA LEU A 20 -6.70 10.61 -8.50
C LEU A 20 -5.59 11.12 -7.57
N LEU A 21 -4.75 10.23 -7.05
CA LEU A 21 -3.59 10.59 -6.23
C LEU A 21 -2.60 11.46 -7.02
N LEU A 22 -2.28 11.08 -8.27
CA LEU A 22 -1.40 11.88 -9.11
C LEU A 22 -1.99 13.26 -9.44
N VAL A 23 -3.29 13.34 -9.71
CA VAL A 23 -3.97 14.64 -9.88
C VAL A 23 -3.84 15.47 -8.60
N TRP A 24 -4.05 14.88 -7.43
CA TRP A 24 -3.87 15.59 -6.16
C TRP A 24 -2.45 16.14 -6.03
N LEU A 25 -1.44 15.29 -6.17
CA LEU A 25 -0.05 15.66 -5.90
C LEU A 25 0.51 16.64 -6.94
N LEU A 26 0.22 16.42 -8.23
CA LEU A 26 0.79 17.22 -9.32
C LEU A 26 0.02 18.51 -9.58
N HIS A 27 -1.32 18.48 -9.54
CA HIS A 27 -2.13 19.67 -9.82
C HIS A 27 -2.36 20.53 -8.58
N TYR A 28 -2.76 19.93 -7.45
CA TYR A 28 -3.10 20.68 -6.24
C TYR A 28 -1.90 20.91 -5.31
N ARG A 29 -0.96 19.96 -5.26
CA ARG A 29 0.15 20.00 -4.29
C ARG A 29 1.51 20.41 -4.83
N GLY A 30 1.54 20.88 -6.07
CA GLY A 30 2.70 21.56 -6.63
C GLY A 30 3.85 20.65 -7.03
N GLY A 31 3.63 19.33 -7.09
CA GLY A 31 4.59 18.36 -7.60
C GLY A 31 5.15 17.40 -6.55
N VAL A 32 5.97 16.47 -7.01
CA VAL A 32 6.65 15.45 -6.20
C VAL A 32 8.14 15.56 -6.45
N ASP A 33 8.91 15.87 -5.41
CA ASP A 33 10.36 16.07 -5.52
C ASP A 33 11.03 15.78 -4.18
N TYR A 34 11.83 14.71 -4.13
CA TYR A 34 12.50 14.25 -2.91
C TYR A 34 13.59 15.22 -2.43
N ASP A 35 14.23 15.96 -3.35
CA ASP A 35 15.37 16.85 -3.06
C ASP A 35 15.03 18.33 -3.19
N SER A 36 13.74 18.66 -3.14
CA SER A 36 13.23 20.03 -3.14
C SER A 36 13.54 20.78 -1.84
N ASP A 37 13.84 22.08 -1.95
CA ASP A 37 13.92 23.02 -0.82
C ASP A 37 12.54 23.30 -0.20
N ASP A 38 11.46 23.16 -0.98
CA ASP A 38 10.09 23.16 -0.49
C ASP A 38 9.74 21.79 0.10
N GLY A 39 9.69 21.73 1.44
CA GLY A 39 9.36 20.51 2.18
C GLY A 39 7.99 19.92 1.84
N SER A 40 7.04 20.70 1.31
CA SER A 40 5.74 20.17 0.91
C SER A 40 5.85 19.20 -0.29
N ARG A 41 6.78 19.45 -1.21
CA ARG A 41 7.07 18.56 -2.35
C ARG A 41 7.82 17.30 -1.93
N VAL A 42 8.68 17.41 -0.91
CA VAL A 42 9.34 16.27 -0.27
C VAL A 42 8.30 15.39 0.42
N PHE A 43 7.37 15.99 1.17
CA PHE A 43 6.25 15.27 1.77
C PHE A 43 5.41 14.54 0.73
N ASN A 44 5.14 15.14 -0.44
CA ASN A 44 4.30 14.52 -1.48
C ASN A 44 4.88 13.19 -2.02
N VAL A 45 6.19 12.93 -1.84
CA VAL A 45 6.79 11.63 -2.14
C VAL A 45 6.20 10.53 -1.25
N HIS A 46 5.91 10.83 0.02
CA HIS A 46 5.38 9.87 0.98
C HIS A 46 4.06 9.22 0.52
N PRO A 47 2.94 9.96 0.31
CA PRO A 47 1.68 9.34 -0.10
C PRO A 47 1.79 8.64 -1.46
N LEU A 48 2.61 9.17 -2.39
CA LEU A 48 2.83 8.52 -3.69
C LEU A 48 3.45 7.13 -3.53
N LEU A 49 4.56 7.04 -2.80
CA LEU A 49 5.31 5.79 -2.65
C LEU A 49 4.61 4.80 -1.71
N MET A 50 3.96 5.29 -0.66
CA MET A 50 3.17 4.45 0.24
C MET A 50 1.98 3.82 -0.51
N TYR A 51 1.25 4.60 -1.32
CA TYR A 51 0.20 4.05 -2.15
C TYR A 51 0.74 3.06 -3.19
N SER A 52 1.78 3.44 -3.92
CA SER A 52 2.35 2.61 -4.98
C SER A 52 2.85 1.26 -4.44
N GLY A 53 3.57 1.27 -3.32
CA GLY A 53 4.12 0.06 -2.71
C GLY A 53 3.09 -0.74 -1.91
N PHE A 54 2.59 -0.14 -0.82
CA PHE A 54 1.88 -0.87 0.25
C PHE A 54 0.40 -1.05 -0.01
N ILE A 55 -0.16 -0.34 -0.99
CA ILE A 55 -1.51 -0.56 -1.48
C ILE A 55 -1.44 -1.26 -2.83
N PHE A 56 -1.05 -0.55 -3.89
CA PHE A 56 -1.20 -1.03 -5.26
C PHE A 56 -0.37 -2.28 -5.56
N LEU A 57 0.96 -2.21 -5.45
CA LEU A 57 1.83 -3.37 -5.71
C LEU A 57 1.60 -4.52 -4.73
N ALA A 58 1.33 -4.23 -3.46
CA ALA A 58 0.98 -5.26 -2.49
C ALA A 58 -0.33 -5.99 -2.87
N GLY A 59 -1.35 -5.26 -3.33
CA GLY A 59 -2.60 -5.86 -3.81
C GLY A 59 -2.41 -6.69 -5.07
N GLU A 60 -1.65 -6.20 -6.05
CA GLU A 60 -1.28 -6.95 -7.25
C GLU A 60 -0.49 -8.22 -6.91
N ALA A 61 0.45 -8.12 -5.97
CA ALA A 61 1.22 -9.28 -5.48
C ALA A 61 0.31 -10.35 -4.88
N MET A 62 -0.69 -9.95 -4.09
CA MET A 62 -1.66 -10.87 -3.49
C MET A 62 -2.51 -11.59 -4.55
N MET A 63 -2.93 -10.88 -5.60
CA MET A 63 -3.73 -11.45 -6.71
C MET A 63 -2.91 -12.22 -7.75
N SER A 64 -1.57 -12.12 -7.72
CA SER A 64 -0.70 -12.71 -8.74
C SER A 64 -0.87 -14.22 -8.94
N PHE A 65 -1.33 -14.96 -7.93
CA PHE A 65 -1.61 -16.40 -8.07
C PHE A 65 -2.83 -16.70 -8.95
N GLN A 66 -3.74 -15.74 -9.11
CA GLN A 66 -4.94 -15.78 -9.93
C GLN A 66 -4.75 -15.06 -11.26
N THR A 67 -4.06 -13.92 -11.27
CA THR A 67 -4.01 -13.01 -12.43
C THR A 67 -2.85 -13.29 -13.39
N VAL A 68 -1.75 -13.91 -12.93
CA VAL A 68 -0.59 -14.20 -13.79
C VAL A 68 -0.77 -15.56 -14.48
N PRO A 69 -0.91 -15.61 -15.82
CA PRO A 69 -1.16 -16.85 -16.58
C PRO A 69 0.15 -17.62 -16.84
N SER A 70 0.89 -17.93 -15.76
CA SER A 70 2.15 -18.68 -15.83
C SER A 70 2.15 -19.85 -14.84
N GLU A 71 3.22 -20.63 -14.78
CA GLU A 71 3.35 -21.73 -13.83
C GLU A 71 3.51 -21.23 -12.38
N ARG A 72 3.23 -22.11 -11.41
CA ARG A 72 3.25 -21.77 -9.97
C ARG A 72 4.59 -21.18 -9.51
N LYS A 73 5.71 -21.63 -10.08
CA LYS A 73 7.05 -21.12 -9.76
C LYS A 73 7.20 -19.65 -10.16
N VAL A 74 6.74 -19.28 -11.35
CA VAL A 74 6.73 -17.89 -11.82
C VAL A 74 5.79 -17.03 -10.98
N ARG A 75 4.58 -17.51 -10.68
CA ARG A 75 3.62 -16.78 -9.80
C ARG A 75 4.22 -16.49 -8.43
N LYS A 76 4.91 -17.46 -7.83
CA LYS A 76 5.66 -17.25 -6.57
C LYS A 76 6.73 -16.17 -6.71
N LEU A 77 7.50 -16.18 -7.80
CA LEU A 77 8.54 -15.19 -8.03
C LEU A 77 7.95 -13.78 -8.19
N VAL A 78 6.86 -13.64 -8.95
CA VAL A 78 6.14 -12.38 -9.10
C VAL A 78 5.60 -11.88 -7.77
N HIS A 79 4.89 -12.74 -7.01
CA HIS A 79 4.39 -12.41 -5.67
C HIS A 79 5.50 -11.88 -4.75
N MET A 80 6.63 -12.59 -4.67
CA MET A 80 7.75 -12.21 -3.81
C MET A 80 8.45 -10.93 -4.30
N GLY A 81 8.64 -10.80 -5.61
CA GLY A 81 9.31 -9.65 -6.23
C GLY A 81 8.51 -8.36 -6.06
N LEU A 82 7.20 -8.41 -6.29
CA LEU A 82 6.31 -7.24 -6.12
C LEU A 82 6.27 -6.77 -4.66
N HIS A 83 6.21 -7.69 -3.69
CA HIS A 83 6.29 -7.30 -2.27
C HIS A 83 7.67 -6.76 -1.88
N LEU A 84 8.76 -7.24 -2.48
CA LEU A 84 10.10 -6.68 -2.24
C LEU A 84 10.20 -5.25 -2.77
N ILE A 85 9.69 -5.00 -3.99
CA ILE A 85 9.62 -3.65 -4.57
C ILE A 85 8.77 -2.76 -3.67
N ALA A 86 7.63 -3.25 -3.17
CA ALA A 86 6.79 -2.51 -2.23
C ALA A 86 7.58 -2.07 -0.98
N ILE A 87 8.37 -2.96 -0.36
CA ILE A 87 9.21 -2.63 0.80
C ILE A 87 10.22 -1.53 0.45
N ILE A 88 10.90 -1.63 -0.70
CA ILE A 88 11.86 -0.61 -1.14
C ILE A 88 11.19 0.75 -1.30
N LEU A 89 10.02 0.80 -1.94
CA LEU A 89 9.25 2.04 -2.08
C LEU A 89 8.80 2.59 -0.71
N GLY A 90 8.41 1.71 0.22
CA GLY A 90 8.05 2.14 1.58
C GLY A 90 9.22 2.69 2.37
N ILE A 91 10.43 2.15 2.21
CA ILE A 91 11.64 2.73 2.82
C ILE A 91 11.82 4.17 2.34
N VAL A 92 11.78 4.40 1.03
CA VAL A 92 11.94 5.75 0.46
C VAL A 92 10.78 6.66 0.86
N GLY A 93 9.55 6.17 0.88
CA GLY A 93 8.36 6.92 1.30
C GLY A 93 8.41 7.32 2.79
N LEU A 94 8.91 6.45 3.66
CA LEU A 94 9.13 6.77 5.08
C LEU A 94 10.29 7.75 5.24
N SER A 95 11.40 7.54 4.54
CA SER A 95 12.51 8.50 4.54
C SER A 95 12.08 9.91 4.11
N ALA A 96 11.17 10.02 3.14
CA ALA A 96 10.63 11.30 2.70
C ALA A 96 9.82 12.03 3.79
N VAL A 97 8.99 11.33 4.56
CA VAL A 97 8.21 11.97 5.63
C VAL A 97 9.07 12.35 6.82
N PHE A 98 10.06 11.54 7.18
CA PHE A 98 11.04 11.91 8.22
C PHE A 98 11.89 13.12 7.78
N LYS A 99 12.38 13.14 6.54
CA LYS A 99 13.06 14.31 5.97
C LYS A 99 12.18 15.57 6.02
N PHE A 100 10.90 15.46 5.67
CA PHE A 100 9.95 16.56 5.77
C PHE A 100 9.78 17.06 7.22
N HIS A 101 9.70 16.16 8.20
CA HIS A 101 9.62 16.53 9.61
C HIS A 101 10.88 17.25 10.09
N ASP A 102 12.07 16.75 9.73
CA ASP A 102 13.34 17.38 10.04
C ASP A 102 13.44 18.80 9.45
N MET A 103 13.04 18.97 8.18
CA MET A 103 13.02 20.28 7.52
C MET A 103 12.11 21.29 8.22
N GLY A 104 10.99 20.82 8.78
CA GLY A 104 9.99 21.64 9.46
C GLY A 104 10.16 21.72 10.98
N ASN A 105 11.14 21.03 11.57
CA ASN A 105 11.25 20.79 13.02
C ASN A 105 9.94 20.28 13.65
N TYR A 106 9.26 19.36 12.97
CA TYR A 106 8.03 18.73 13.48
C TYR A 106 8.35 17.51 14.34
N ALA A 107 7.47 17.20 15.29
CA ALA A 107 7.60 15.99 16.09
C ALA A 107 7.30 14.74 15.24
N ASP A 108 8.07 13.69 15.45
CA ASP A 108 7.89 12.40 14.79
C ASP A 108 6.93 11.47 15.53
N VAL A 109 6.29 10.57 14.77
CA VAL A 109 5.58 9.37 15.25
C VAL A 109 4.62 9.61 16.44
N TYR A 110 3.85 10.69 16.41
CA TYR A 110 2.87 10.99 17.47
C TYR A 110 1.42 10.68 17.07
N SER A 111 1.11 10.63 15.76
CA SER A 111 -0.25 10.45 15.28
C SER A 111 -0.67 8.99 15.21
N LEU A 112 -1.98 8.71 15.32
CA LEU A 112 -2.51 7.35 15.12
C LEU A 112 -2.15 6.80 13.73
N HIS A 113 -2.18 7.64 12.71
CA HIS A 113 -1.73 7.31 11.36
C HIS A 113 -0.28 6.77 11.39
N SER A 114 0.64 7.50 12.03
CA SER A 114 2.05 7.09 12.11
C SER A 114 2.26 5.77 12.87
N TRP A 115 1.49 5.51 13.93
CA TRP A 115 1.57 4.26 14.70
C TRP A 115 1.08 3.06 13.90
N ILE A 116 -0.06 3.21 13.21
CA ILE A 116 -0.57 2.17 12.31
C ILE A 116 0.42 1.96 11.15
N GLY A 117 0.93 3.04 10.55
CA GLY A 117 1.85 3.01 9.41
C GLY A 117 3.14 2.25 9.72
N ILE A 118 3.87 2.64 10.78
CA ILE A 118 5.12 1.97 11.17
C ILE A 118 4.86 0.52 11.61
N GLY A 119 3.80 0.27 12.38
CA GLY A 119 3.41 -1.09 12.76
C GLY A 119 3.16 -1.97 11.54
N THR A 120 2.43 -1.45 10.55
CA THR A 120 2.16 -2.14 9.29
C THR A 120 3.44 -2.40 8.51
N PHE A 121 4.32 -1.41 8.38
CA PHE A 121 5.60 -1.53 7.67
C PHE A 121 6.48 -2.63 8.27
N CYS A 122 6.66 -2.63 9.58
CA CYS A 122 7.45 -3.64 10.29
C CYS A 122 6.86 -5.05 10.12
N LEU A 123 5.55 -5.21 10.34
CA LEU A 123 4.89 -6.51 10.20
C LEU A 123 4.90 -7.01 8.75
N PHE A 124 4.82 -6.12 7.76
CA PHE A 124 4.94 -6.45 6.35
C PHE A 124 6.34 -6.98 6.00
N GLY A 125 7.39 -6.35 6.51
CA GLY A 125 8.76 -6.85 6.37
C GLY A 125 8.95 -8.23 6.99
N LEU A 126 8.44 -8.44 8.21
CA LEU A 126 8.48 -9.75 8.89
C LEU A 126 7.70 -10.82 8.11
N GLN A 127 6.52 -10.47 7.59
CA GLN A 127 5.69 -11.35 6.76
C GLN A 127 6.42 -11.75 5.46
N TRP A 128 7.13 -10.81 4.84
CA TRP A 128 7.92 -11.07 3.63
C TRP A 128 9.10 -12.01 3.91
N VAL A 129 9.88 -11.74 4.97
CA VAL A 129 11.01 -12.61 5.39
C VAL A 129 10.51 -14.01 5.72
N PHE A 130 9.44 -14.11 6.50
CA PHE A 130 8.80 -15.38 6.82
C PHE A 130 8.36 -16.13 5.56
N GLY A 131 7.68 -15.44 4.63
CA GLY A 131 7.25 -16.03 3.36
C GLY A 131 8.42 -16.51 2.50
N PHE A 132 9.49 -15.73 2.43
CA PHE A 132 10.72 -16.07 1.72
C PHE A 132 11.35 -17.35 2.28
N VAL A 133 11.61 -17.40 3.59
CA VAL A 133 12.24 -18.57 4.25
C VAL A 133 11.35 -19.81 4.09
N MET A 134 10.06 -19.70 4.40
CA MET A 134 9.16 -20.86 4.41
C MET A 134 8.82 -21.36 3.01
N PHE A 135 8.58 -20.49 2.04
CA PHE A 135 7.98 -20.88 0.75
C PHE A 135 8.89 -20.75 -0.48
N MET A 136 9.95 -19.93 -0.40
CA MET A 136 10.98 -19.83 -1.45
C MET A 136 12.18 -20.72 -1.14
N LEU A 137 12.78 -20.57 0.03
CA LEU A 137 13.92 -21.37 0.46
C LEU A 137 13.56 -22.75 1.00
N GLN A 138 12.25 -23.04 1.11
CA GLN A 138 11.77 -24.34 1.57
C GLN A 138 12.25 -24.70 3.00
N GLY A 139 12.49 -23.70 3.86
CA GLY A 139 13.15 -23.81 5.18
C GLY A 139 12.41 -24.61 6.27
N GLY A 140 11.39 -25.39 5.93
CA GLY A 140 10.69 -26.28 6.84
C GLY A 140 10.10 -27.48 6.12
N SER A 141 9.77 -28.53 6.88
CA SER A 141 9.12 -29.73 6.35
C SER A 141 7.83 -29.39 5.59
N GLU A 142 7.43 -30.24 4.64
CA GLU A 142 6.17 -30.06 3.91
C GLU A 142 4.97 -29.91 4.84
N ARG A 143 4.94 -30.70 5.92
CA ARG A 143 3.90 -30.63 6.96
C ARG A 143 3.87 -29.28 7.66
N THR A 144 5.04 -28.73 8.00
CA THR A 144 5.14 -27.40 8.63
C THR A 144 4.66 -26.31 7.67
N ARG A 145 5.13 -26.32 6.42
CA ARG A 145 4.71 -25.34 5.40
C ARG A 145 3.21 -25.39 5.15
N ALA A 146 2.62 -26.58 5.11
CA ALA A 146 1.18 -26.75 4.96
C ALA A 146 0.39 -26.16 6.14
N LYS A 147 0.89 -26.31 7.38
CA LYS A 147 0.25 -25.75 8.58
C LYS A 147 0.33 -24.22 8.65
N VAL A 148 1.42 -23.61 8.20
CA VAL A 148 1.60 -22.15 8.29
C VAL A 148 1.04 -21.38 7.09
N LEU A 149 0.80 -22.04 5.96
CA LEU A 149 0.26 -21.38 4.76
C LEU A 149 -1.08 -20.65 4.99
N PRO A 150 -2.08 -21.22 5.72
CA PRO A 150 -3.31 -20.49 6.03
C PRO A 150 -3.04 -19.22 6.84
N TRP A 151 -2.14 -19.28 7.81
CA TRP A 151 -1.74 -18.13 8.62
C TRP A 151 -1.06 -17.05 7.78
N HIS A 152 -0.14 -17.43 6.90
CA HIS A 152 0.49 -16.49 5.96
C HIS A 152 -0.57 -15.75 5.12
N LYS A 153 -1.59 -16.45 4.60
CA LYS A 153 -2.68 -15.83 3.84
C LYS A 153 -3.56 -14.91 4.69
N VAL A 154 -3.87 -15.29 5.94
CA VAL A 154 -4.68 -14.46 6.84
C VAL A 154 -3.93 -13.20 7.22
N VAL A 155 -2.68 -13.32 7.67
CA VAL A 155 -1.83 -12.18 8.07
C VAL A 155 -1.62 -11.24 6.89
N GLY A 156 -1.37 -11.75 5.68
CA GLY A 156 -1.25 -10.92 4.48
C GLY A 156 -2.50 -10.07 4.21
N ARG A 157 -3.70 -10.64 4.37
CA ARG A 157 -4.97 -9.90 4.25
C ARG A 157 -5.13 -8.84 5.34
N VAL A 158 -4.80 -9.18 6.58
CA VAL A 158 -4.83 -8.23 7.70
C VAL A 158 -3.90 -7.04 7.41
N LEU A 159 -2.69 -7.30 6.92
CA LEU A 159 -1.72 -6.25 6.58
C LEU A 159 -2.19 -5.34 5.45
N LEU A 160 -2.88 -5.87 4.43
CA LEU A 160 -3.49 -5.04 3.40
C LEU A 160 -4.52 -4.08 4.01
N PHE A 161 -5.39 -4.56 4.90
CA PHE A 161 -6.37 -3.69 5.55
C PHE A 161 -5.73 -2.70 6.53
N MET A 162 -4.66 -3.09 7.24
CA MET A 162 -3.90 -2.14 8.05
C MET A 162 -3.27 -1.04 7.18
N ALA A 163 -2.74 -1.38 6.00
CA ALA A 163 -2.21 -0.41 5.05
C ALA A 163 -3.32 0.52 4.52
N VAL A 164 -4.50 -0.01 4.19
CA VAL A 164 -5.67 0.80 3.82
C VAL A 164 -6.06 1.74 4.96
N CYS A 165 -6.17 1.25 6.20
CA CYS A 165 -6.45 2.09 7.37
C CYS A 165 -5.39 3.20 7.56
N ALA A 166 -4.11 2.88 7.38
CA ALA A 166 -3.04 3.87 7.40
C ALA A 166 -3.22 4.91 6.29
N ALA A 167 -3.54 4.50 5.07
CA ALA A 167 -3.79 5.42 3.96
C ALA A 167 -4.98 6.35 4.24
N GLU A 168 -6.13 5.81 4.67
CA GLU A 168 -7.33 6.60 4.98
C GLU A 168 -7.05 7.61 6.09
N THR A 169 -6.42 7.18 7.18
CA THR A 169 -6.08 8.08 8.30
C THR A 169 -5.05 9.14 7.88
N GLY A 170 -4.10 8.81 7.01
CA GLY A 170 -3.12 9.76 6.47
C GLY A 170 -3.74 10.81 5.55
N LEU A 171 -4.72 10.42 4.72
CA LEU A 171 -5.48 11.37 3.90
C LEU A 171 -6.31 12.31 4.78
N VAL A 172 -7.00 11.80 5.80
CA VAL A 172 -7.76 12.62 6.76
C VAL A 172 -6.84 13.58 7.54
N GLU A 173 -5.69 13.09 8.01
CA GLU A 173 -4.70 13.92 8.71
C GLU A 173 -4.16 15.04 7.80
N LYS A 174 -3.78 14.71 6.57
CA LYS A 174 -3.25 15.71 5.63
C LYS A 174 -4.29 16.74 5.21
N THR A 175 -5.52 16.33 4.95
CA THR A 175 -6.62 17.27 4.64
C THR A 175 -6.92 18.21 5.81
N SER A 176 -6.80 17.72 7.04
CA SER A 176 -6.95 18.51 8.26
C SER A 176 -5.81 19.54 8.42
N PHE A 177 -4.56 19.13 8.19
CA PHE A 177 -3.41 20.05 8.21
C PHE A 177 -3.48 21.12 7.12
N LEU A 178 -3.99 20.77 5.94
CA LEU A 178 -4.23 21.71 4.84
C LEU A 178 -5.47 22.58 5.05
N GLN A 179 -6.28 22.32 6.08
CA GLN A 179 -7.53 23.01 6.38
C GLN A 179 -8.48 23.07 5.18
N LEU A 180 -8.54 21.99 4.39
CA LEU A 180 -9.39 21.95 3.20
C LEU A 180 -10.87 22.06 3.58
N LYS A 181 -11.61 22.95 2.91
CA LYS A 181 -13.02 23.18 3.26
C LYS A 181 -13.91 22.07 2.69
N PRO A 182 -15.02 21.73 3.37
CA PRO A 182 -16.01 20.81 2.82
C PRO A 182 -16.50 21.24 1.43
N HIS A 183 -16.84 20.27 0.58
CA HIS A 183 -17.40 20.47 -0.76
C HIS A 183 -16.52 21.22 -1.77
N GLN A 184 -15.25 21.51 -1.44
CA GLN A 184 -14.28 21.99 -2.44
C GLN A 184 -13.79 20.84 -3.33
N ARG A 185 -13.40 21.19 -4.57
CA ARG A 185 -12.95 20.22 -5.58
C ARG A 185 -11.76 19.38 -5.09
N GLU A 186 -10.77 20.01 -4.45
CA GLU A 186 -9.61 19.30 -3.88
C GLU A 186 -10.05 18.32 -2.79
N SER A 187 -10.88 18.75 -1.83
CA SER A 187 -11.39 17.90 -0.75
C SER A 187 -12.19 16.71 -1.28
N GLN A 188 -13.04 16.93 -2.29
CA GLN A 188 -13.79 15.86 -2.94
C GLN A 188 -12.87 14.87 -3.64
N LEU A 189 -11.86 15.36 -4.38
CA LEU A 189 -10.87 14.52 -5.05
C LEU A 189 -10.11 13.64 -4.05
N VAL A 190 -9.69 14.18 -2.89
CA VAL A 190 -9.03 13.39 -1.84
C VAL A 190 -9.97 12.35 -1.24
N ASN A 191 -11.24 12.70 -0.98
CA ASN A 191 -12.23 11.74 -0.49
C ASN A 191 -12.51 10.61 -1.50
N PHE A 192 -12.61 10.92 -2.79
CA PHE A 192 -12.76 9.91 -3.83
C PHE A 192 -11.50 9.05 -3.99
N THR A 193 -10.31 9.60 -3.71
CA THR A 193 -9.06 8.83 -3.66
C THR A 193 -9.13 7.79 -2.54
N GLY A 194 -9.52 8.19 -1.32
CA GLY A 194 -9.72 7.25 -0.20
C GLY A 194 -10.78 6.19 -0.49
N LEU A 195 -11.94 6.58 -1.03
CA LEU A 195 -12.96 5.62 -1.44
C LEU A 195 -12.46 4.60 -2.48
N ALA A 196 -11.67 5.05 -3.45
CA ALA A 196 -11.07 4.16 -4.44
C ALA A 196 -10.02 3.21 -3.81
N ILE A 197 -9.20 3.69 -2.86
CA ILE A 197 -8.25 2.87 -2.08
C ILE A 197 -9.00 1.79 -1.29
N LEU A 198 -10.04 2.16 -0.56
CA LEU A 198 -10.87 1.24 0.21
C LEU A 198 -11.51 0.17 -0.68
N LEU A 199 -12.13 0.58 -1.79
CA LEU A 199 -12.75 -0.34 -2.75
C LEU A 199 -11.71 -1.27 -3.37
N PHE A 200 -10.53 -0.76 -3.73
CA PHE A 200 -9.43 -1.59 -4.20
C PHE A 200 -9.06 -2.67 -3.18
N GLY A 201 -8.84 -2.31 -1.91
CA GLY A 201 -8.54 -3.27 -0.84
C GLY A 201 -9.63 -4.33 -0.66
N ILE A 202 -10.90 -3.94 -0.75
CA ILE A 202 -12.05 -4.86 -0.70
C ILE A 202 -12.00 -5.83 -1.89
N PHE A 203 -11.88 -5.35 -3.11
CA PHE A 203 -11.89 -6.21 -4.30
C PHE A 203 -10.65 -7.12 -4.39
N VAL A 204 -9.47 -6.67 -3.94
CA VAL A 204 -8.31 -7.54 -3.76
C VAL A 204 -8.63 -8.67 -2.79
N ASN A 205 -9.18 -8.35 -1.61
CA ASN A 205 -9.55 -9.36 -0.62
C ASN A 205 -10.59 -10.36 -1.15
N LEU A 206 -11.60 -9.89 -1.88
CA LEU A 206 -12.59 -10.77 -2.52
C LEU A 206 -11.92 -11.64 -3.60
N SER A 207 -11.03 -11.08 -4.42
CA SER A 207 -10.32 -11.81 -5.48
C SER A 207 -9.45 -12.94 -4.93
N VAL A 208 -8.85 -12.77 -3.74
CA VAL A 208 -8.02 -13.81 -3.12
C VAL A 208 -8.77 -14.72 -2.16
N GLY A 209 -9.97 -14.31 -1.74
CA GLY A 209 -10.81 -15.02 -0.78
C GLY A 209 -11.78 -16.01 -1.42
N PHE A 210 -12.22 -15.77 -2.66
CA PHE A 210 -13.03 -16.72 -3.41
C PHE A 210 -12.16 -17.76 -4.14
N PRO A 211 -12.61 -19.04 -4.19
CA PRO A 211 -11.94 -20.09 -4.95
C PRO A 211 -11.95 -19.82 -6.47
#